data_AF-A0A0F9Y9P9-F1
#
_entry.id   AF-A0A0F9Y9P9-F1
#
_cell.length_a   1.000
_cell.length_b   1.000
_cell.length_c   1.000
_cell.angle_alpha   90.00
_cell.angle_beta   90.00
_cell.angle_gamma   90.00
#
_symmetry.space_group_name_H-M   'P 1'
#
loop_
_entity.id
_entity.type
_entity.pdbx_description
1 polymer ?
#
loop_
_entity_poly.entity_id
_entity_poly.type
_entity_poly.pdbx_seq_one_letter_code
_entity_poly.pdbx_strand_id
1 'polypeptide(L)'
;MRQKSGQSKAAADKVVKSIRRKTRRHYSAEEKIRVVLAGLRGEESIASLCRQEGISESLYYSWSKEFLEAGKRRLAGDTARQATSPEVKDLRSESAALKEVVAELTLENRLLKKSMIGDGEDEA
;
A
#
# COMPACT_ATOMS: atom_id res chain seq x y z
N MET A 1 36.46 -38.97 -14.37
CA MET A 1 35.81 -37.64 -14.34
C MET A 1 34.33 -37.80 -14.01
N ARG A 2 33.91 -37.48 -12.78
CA ARG A 2 32.50 -37.62 -12.33
C ARG A 2 31.76 -36.33 -12.69
N GLN A 3 31.05 -36.31 -13.81
CA GLN A 3 30.31 -35.11 -14.22
C GLN A 3 29.14 -34.83 -13.26
N LYS A 4 28.96 -33.53 -13.01
CA LYS A 4 28.14 -32.88 -11.97
C LYS A 4 26.64 -33.16 -12.14
N SER A 5 26.13 -34.24 -11.56
CA SER A 5 24.69 -34.53 -11.51
C SER A 5 23.85 -33.44 -10.81
N GLY A 6 24.47 -32.59 -9.98
CA GLY A 6 23.81 -31.45 -9.33
C GLY A 6 23.52 -30.26 -10.26
N GLN A 7 24.26 -30.09 -11.37
CA GLN A 7 24.06 -28.97 -12.29
C GLN A 7 22.84 -29.16 -13.20
N SER A 8 22.53 -30.40 -13.60
CA SER A 8 21.36 -30.71 -14.44
C SER A 8 20.04 -30.55 -13.67
N LYS A 9 20.00 -30.93 -12.39
CA LYS A 9 18.82 -30.76 -11.53
C LYS A 9 18.49 -29.29 -11.31
N ALA A 10 19.50 -28.47 -11.00
CA ALA A 10 19.32 -27.03 -10.81
C ALA A 10 18.84 -26.33 -12.09
N ALA A 11 19.31 -26.76 -13.27
CA ALA A 11 18.84 -26.26 -14.56
C ALA A 11 17.36 -26.63 -14.80
N ALA A 12 16.97 -27.87 -14.52
CA ALA A 12 15.57 -28.33 -14.65
C ALA A 12 14.63 -27.55 -13.72
N ASP A 13 15.00 -27.35 -12.45
CA ASP A 13 14.20 -26.58 -11.49
C ASP A 13 14.02 -25.12 -11.96
N LYS A 14 15.07 -24.52 -12.53
CA LYS A 14 15.02 -23.17 -13.08
C LYS A 14 14.05 -23.08 -14.26
N VAL A 15 14.05 -24.08 -15.14
CA VAL A 15 13.12 -24.17 -16.28
C VAL A 15 11.68 -24.33 -15.78
N VAL A 16 11.41 -25.26 -14.86
CA VAL A 16 10.07 -25.46 -14.27
C VAL A 16 9.56 -24.19 -13.60
N LYS A 17 10.40 -23.48 -12.84
CA LYS A 17 10.05 -22.20 -12.20
C LYS A 17 9.72 -21.12 -13.24
N SER A 18 10.45 -21.09 -14.35
CA SER A 18 10.20 -20.15 -15.44
C SER A 18 8.88 -20.42 -16.17
N ILE A 19 8.56 -21.70 -16.41
CA ILE A 19 7.30 -22.13 -17.03
C ILE A 19 6.15 -21.75 -16.11
N ARG A 20 6.20 -22.14 -14.82
CA ARG A 20 5.17 -21.80 -13.82
C ARG A 20 4.95 -20.30 -13.68
N ARG A 21 5.99 -19.48 -13.86
CA ARG A 21 5.87 -18.03 -13.82
C ARG A 21 5.18 -17.48 -15.07
N LYS A 22 5.52 -18.00 -16.25
CA LYS A 22 4.92 -17.58 -17.54
C LYS A 22 3.47 -18.05 -17.69
N THR A 23 3.13 -19.24 -17.20
CA THR A 23 1.78 -19.81 -17.30
C THR A 23 0.89 -19.47 -16.10
N ARG A 24 1.36 -18.60 -15.19
CA ARG A 24 0.59 -18.19 -14.03
C ARG A 24 -0.64 -17.41 -14.49
N ARG A 25 -1.83 -17.94 -14.19
CA ARG A 25 -3.07 -17.22 -14.38
C ARG A 25 -3.11 -16.01 -13.45
N HIS A 26 -3.43 -14.85 -14.02
CA HIS A 26 -3.70 -13.63 -13.28
C HIS A 26 -5.21 -13.48 -13.10
N TYR A 27 -5.63 -13.15 -11.89
CA TYR A 27 -7.03 -12.88 -11.57
C TYR A 27 -7.18 -11.40 -11.25
N SER A 28 -8.10 -10.73 -11.94
CA SER A 28 -8.50 -9.37 -11.61
C SER A 28 -9.14 -9.30 -10.22
N ALA A 29 -9.19 -8.10 -9.64
CA ALA A 29 -9.90 -7.90 -8.37
C ALA A 29 -11.38 -8.27 -8.50
N GLU A 30 -12.02 -7.91 -9.61
CA GLU A 30 -13.43 -8.20 -9.88
C GLU A 30 -13.72 -9.70 -9.95
N GLU A 31 -12.88 -10.49 -10.62
CA GLU A 31 -13.02 -11.94 -10.65
C GLU A 31 -12.91 -12.55 -9.26
N LYS A 32 -11.91 -12.14 -8.48
CA LYS A 32 -11.73 -12.63 -7.10
C LYS A 32 -12.97 -12.33 -6.25
N ILE A 33 -13.49 -11.10 -6.34
CA ILE A 33 -14.68 -10.67 -5.60
C ILE A 33 -15.90 -11.50 -6.01
N ARG A 34 -16.14 -11.68 -7.32
CA ARG A 34 -17.26 -12.48 -7.83
C ARG A 34 -17.24 -13.90 -7.27
N VAL A 35 -16.09 -14.55 -7.29
CA VAL A 35 -15.93 -15.93 -6.78
C VAL A 35 -16.11 -15.99 -5.27
N VAL A 36 -15.53 -15.06 -4.51
CA VAL A 36 -15.72 -15.00 -3.05
C VAL A 36 -17.20 -14.82 -2.70
N LEU A 37 -17.90 -13.90 -3.36
CA LEU A 37 -19.32 -13.65 -3.11
C LEU A 37 -20.21 -14.86 -3.48
N ALA A 38 -19.89 -15.58 -4.55
CA ALA A 38 -20.59 -16.81 -4.90
C ALA A 38 -20.43 -17.87 -3.81
N GLY A 39 -19.21 -18.07 -3.30
CA GLY A 39 -18.95 -19.01 -2.21
C GLY A 39 -19.62 -18.62 -0.88
N LEU A 40 -19.71 -17.33 -0.59
CA LEU A 40 -20.42 -16.81 0.59
C LEU A 40 -21.95 -16.95 0.47
N ARG A 41 -22.49 -16.92 -0.75
CA ARG A 41 -23.92 -17.15 -1.01
C ARG A 41 -24.36 -18.58 -0.66
N GLY A 42 -23.45 -19.54 -0.82
CA GLY A 42 -23.68 -20.94 -0.41
C GLY A 42 -24.66 -21.73 -1.27
N GLU A 43 -24.92 -21.28 -2.51
CA GLU A 43 -25.82 -21.96 -3.46
C GLU A 43 -25.26 -23.33 -3.91
N GLU A 44 -23.94 -23.46 -3.95
CA GLU A 44 -23.23 -24.71 -4.22
C GLU A 44 -22.07 -24.91 -3.25
N SER A 45 -21.56 -26.14 -3.15
CA SER A 45 -20.36 -26.42 -2.35
C SER A 45 -19.14 -25.66 -2.90
N ILE A 46 -18.24 -25.23 -2.00
CA ILE A 46 -16.98 -24.56 -2.37
C ILE A 46 -16.14 -25.40 -3.33
N ALA A 47 -16.16 -26.73 -3.17
CA ALA A 47 -15.47 -27.65 -4.08
C ALA A 47 -16.04 -27.61 -5.51
N SER A 48 -17.36 -27.46 -5.66
CA SER A 48 -18.03 -27.32 -6.97
C SER A 48 -17.64 -26.01 -7.63
N LEU A 49 -17.79 -24.90 -6.89
CA LEU A 49 -17.42 -23.56 -7.34
C LEU A 49 -15.95 -23.48 -7.79
N CYS A 50 -15.03 -24.05 -7.00
CA CYS A 50 -13.61 -24.05 -7.33
C CYS A 50 -13.30 -24.83 -8.61
N ARG A 51 -13.99 -25.96 -8.86
CA ARG A 51 -13.86 -26.71 -10.11
C ARG A 51 -14.37 -25.92 -11.31
N GLN A 52 -15.51 -25.24 -11.18
CA GLN A 52 -16.08 -24.41 -12.24
C GLN A 52 -15.17 -23.22 -12.61
N GLU A 53 -14.61 -22.54 -11.61
CA GLU A 53 -13.75 -21.37 -11.82
C GLU A 53 -12.31 -21.75 -12.20
N GLY A 54 -11.93 -23.03 -12.04
CA GLY A 54 -10.60 -23.54 -12.32
C GLY A 54 -9.56 -23.08 -11.29
N ILE A 55 -9.96 -23.02 -10.01
CA ILE A 55 -9.11 -22.61 -8.88
C ILE A 55 -9.00 -23.73 -7.85
N SER A 56 -7.98 -23.67 -6.98
CA SER A 56 -7.92 -24.55 -5.81
C SER A 56 -8.75 -23.97 -4.66
N GLU A 57 -9.31 -24.84 -3.82
CA GLU A 57 -10.04 -24.42 -2.61
C GLU A 57 -9.17 -23.57 -1.68
N SER A 58 -7.87 -23.89 -1.58
CA SER A 58 -6.91 -23.07 -0.81
C SER A 58 -6.81 -21.63 -1.30
N LEU A 59 -6.91 -21.41 -2.61
CA LEU A 59 -6.86 -20.08 -3.21
C LEU A 59 -8.16 -19.31 -2.90
N TYR A 60 -9.31 -20.00 -2.99
CA TYR A 60 -10.60 -19.44 -2.56
C TYR A 60 -10.56 -18.98 -1.10
N TYR A 61 -10.11 -19.83 -0.17
CA TYR A 61 -10.08 -19.48 1.24
C TYR A 61 -9.10 -18.33 1.54
N SER A 62 -7.98 -18.24 0.82
CA SER A 62 -7.08 -17.08 0.91
C SER A 62 -7.79 -15.79 0.52
N TRP A 63 -8.48 -15.77 -0.62
CA TRP A 63 -9.22 -14.59 -1.08
C TRP A 63 -10.39 -14.25 -0.17
N SER A 64 -11.15 -15.24 0.29
CA SER A 64 -12.28 -15.05 1.21
C SER A 64 -11.81 -14.43 2.53
N LYS A 65 -10.70 -14.93 3.08
CA LYS A 65 -10.09 -14.36 4.28
C LYS A 65 -9.66 -12.90 4.06
N GLU A 66 -8.92 -12.62 2.99
CA GLU A 66 -8.45 -11.26 2.68
C GLU A 66 -9.63 -10.28 2.50
N PHE A 67 -10.66 -10.71 1.77
CA PHE A 67 -11.87 -9.92 1.52
C PHE A 67 -12.62 -9.59 2.82
N LEU A 68 -12.85 -10.59 3.68
CA LEU A 68 -13.55 -10.41 4.95
C LEU A 68 -12.74 -9.57 5.94
N GLU A 69 -11.43 -9.76 6.03
CA GLU A 69 -10.56 -8.95 6.89
C GLU A 69 -10.51 -7.49 6.44
N ALA A 70 -10.46 -7.24 5.13
CA ALA A 70 -10.58 -5.88 4.60
C ALA A 70 -11.94 -5.25 4.94
N GLY A 71 -13.03 -6.02 4.81
CA GLY A 71 -14.37 -5.59 5.23
C GLY A 71 -14.46 -5.26 6.71
N LYS A 72 -13.91 -6.12 7.58
CA LYS A 72 -13.86 -5.89 9.03
C LYS A 72 -13.07 -4.63 9.39
N ARG A 73 -11.87 -4.44 8.84
CA ARG A 73 -11.06 -3.23 9.08
C ARG A 73 -11.82 -1.97 8.68
N ARG A 74 -12.49 -2.00 7.52
CA ARG A 74 -13.30 -0.88 7.05
C ARG A 74 -14.46 -0.57 8.00
N LEU A 75 -15.17 -1.60 8.48
CA LEU A 75 -16.29 -1.44 9.42
C LEU A 75 -15.83 -1.03 10.83
N ALA A 76 -14.65 -1.46 11.25
CA ALA A 76 -14.02 -1.06 12.51
C ALA A 76 -13.49 0.38 12.49
N GLY A 77 -13.66 1.11 11.39
CA GLY A 77 -13.23 2.50 11.28
C GLY A 77 -11.73 2.67 11.00
N ASP A 78 -11.02 1.59 10.66
CA ASP A 78 -9.57 1.57 10.41
C ASP A 78 -9.21 2.13 9.02
N THR A 79 -9.77 3.29 8.70
CA THR A 79 -9.50 4.00 7.46
C THR A 79 -8.82 5.31 7.79
N ALA A 80 -7.56 5.42 7.34
CA ALA A 80 -7.06 6.67 6.78
C ALA A 80 -8.08 7.13 5.73
N ARG A 81 -9.10 7.90 6.15
CA ARG A 81 -9.90 8.72 5.26
C ARG A 81 -8.90 9.65 4.58
N GLN A 82 -8.48 9.32 3.37
CA GLN A 82 -7.87 10.30 2.50
C GLN A 82 -8.85 11.47 2.41
N ALA A 83 -8.49 12.58 3.05
CA ALA A 83 -9.02 13.94 2.92
C ALA A 83 -10.04 14.51 3.93
N THR A 84 -10.58 13.81 4.93
CA THR A 84 -11.55 14.43 5.89
C THR A 84 -11.60 13.81 7.30
N SER A 85 -10.47 13.50 7.94
CA SER A 85 -10.52 13.33 9.41
C SER A 85 -10.44 14.72 10.08
N PRO A 86 -11.12 14.93 11.24
CA PRO A 86 -10.96 16.14 12.04
C PRO A 86 -9.48 16.45 12.34
N GLU A 87 -8.70 15.42 12.63
CA GLU A 87 -7.25 15.51 12.84
C GLU A 87 -6.50 16.10 11.64
N VAL A 88 -6.87 15.76 10.39
CA VAL A 88 -6.26 16.38 9.19
C VAL A 88 -6.64 17.85 9.07
N LYS A 89 -7.85 18.24 9.48
CA LYS A 89 -8.29 19.63 9.50
C LYS A 89 -7.51 20.42 10.57
N ASP A 90 -7.38 19.84 11.76
CA ASP A 90 -6.68 20.46 12.88
C ASP A 90 -5.19 20.61 12.57
N LEU A 91 -4.54 19.56 12.04
CA LEU A 91 -3.15 19.62 11.57
C LEU A 91 -2.94 20.65 10.46
N ARG A 92 -3.89 20.82 9.54
CA ARG A 92 -3.81 21.86 8.50
C ARG A 92 -3.95 23.27 9.09
N SER A 93 -4.84 23.44 10.06
CA SER A 93 -5.01 24.71 10.78
C SER A 93 -3.75 25.07 11.56
N GLU A 94 -3.19 24.10 12.29
CA GLU A 94 -1.95 24.28 13.05
C GLU A 94 -0.77 24.58 12.11
N SER A 95 -0.65 23.86 10.99
CA SER A 95 0.39 24.13 9.99
C SER A 95 0.27 25.54 9.38
N ALA A 96 -0.95 26.05 9.21
CA ALA A 96 -1.15 27.42 8.74
C ALA A 96 -0.70 28.45 9.78
N ALA A 97 -1.12 28.28 11.05
CA ALA A 97 -0.73 29.16 12.14
C ALA A 97 0.80 29.16 12.36
N LEU A 98 1.44 28.00 12.32
CA LEU A 98 2.90 27.89 12.45
C LEU A 98 3.64 28.60 11.30
N LYS A 99 3.12 28.53 10.07
CA LYS A 99 3.73 29.24 8.93
C LYS A 99 3.65 30.75 9.07
N GLU A 100 2.55 31.27 9.60
CA GLU A 100 2.36 32.70 9.85
C GLU A 100 3.38 33.21 10.88
N VAL A 101 3.47 32.53 12.04
CA VAL A 101 4.45 32.88 13.09
C VAL A 101 5.89 32.79 12.57
N VAL A 102 6.22 31.75 11.79
CA VAL A 102 7.56 31.64 11.17
C VAL A 102 7.82 32.79 10.20
N ALA A 103 6.84 33.20 9.41
CA ALA A 103 7.00 34.32 8.48
C ALA A 103 7.25 35.65 9.21
N GLU A 104 6.48 35.93 10.26
CA GLU A 104 6.65 37.11 11.11
C GLU A 104 8.05 37.13 11.75
N LEU A 105 8.44 36.04 12.42
CA LEU A 105 9.75 35.92 13.04
C LEU A 105 10.89 36.02 12.03
N THR A 106 10.69 35.53 10.79
CA THR A 106 11.69 35.63 9.72
C THR A 106 11.86 37.08 9.26
N LEU A 107 10.77 37.84 9.13
CA LEU A 107 10.82 39.26 8.78
C LEU A 107 11.49 40.07 9.89
N GLU A 108 11.12 39.84 11.14
CA GLU A 108 11.73 40.51 12.30
C GLU A 108 13.23 40.20 12.41
N ASN A 109 13.63 38.94 12.27
CA ASN A 109 15.04 38.55 12.23
C ASN A 109 15.80 39.25 11.10
N ARG A 110 15.18 39.42 9.94
CA ARG A 110 15.81 40.14 8.82
C ARG A 110 15.99 41.62 9.13
N LEU A 111 14.99 42.26 9.74
CA LEU A 111 15.06 43.66 10.15
C LEU A 111 16.13 43.87 11.22
N LEU A 112 16.13 43.04 12.27
CA LEU A 112 17.14 43.11 13.34
C LEU A 112 18.55 42.88 12.81
N LYS A 113 18.76 41.89 11.93
CA LYS A 113 20.07 41.71 11.28
C LYS A 113 20.47 42.93 10.45
N LYS A 114 19.53 43.54 9.72
CA LYS A 114 19.81 44.75 8.93
C LYS A 114 20.14 45.95 9.84
N SER A 115 19.45 46.13 10.95
CA SER A 115 19.75 47.21 11.90
C SER A 115 21.07 46.97 12.63
N MET A 116 21.36 45.73 13.03
CA MET A 116 22.63 45.38 13.68
C MET A 116 23.85 45.47 12.75
N ILE A 117 23.66 45.35 11.44
CA ILE A 117 24.74 45.49 10.44
C ILE A 117 24.82 46.93 9.91
N GLY A 118 23.73 47.70 9.97
CA GLY A 118 23.66 49.09 9.50
C GLY A 118 24.34 50.13 10.40
N ASP A 119 24.65 49.80 11.66
CA ASP A 119 25.38 50.68 12.59
C ASP A 119 26.92 50.54 12.48
N GLY A 120 27.43 49.84 11.46
CA GLY A 120 28.86 49.52 11.32
C GLY A 120 29.52 49.85 9.98
N GLU A 121 28.86 50.56 9.06
CA GLU A 121 29.44 50.98 7.77
C GLU A 121 29.34 52.49 7.53
N ASP A 122 29.50 53.29 8.58
CA ASP A 122 29.92 54.70 8.48
C ASP A 122 31.10 54.90 9.43
N GLU A 123 32.32 54.53 9.01
CA GLU A 123 33.53 55.33 9.24
C GLU A 123 34.58 54.99 8.17
N ALA A 124 35.11 56.07 7.60
CA ALA A 124 36.24 56.14 6.69
C ALA A 124 37.57 55.94 7.42
#